data_AF-A0A969N623-F1
#
_entry.id   AF-A0A969N623-F1
#
_cell.length_a   1.000
_cell.length_b   1.000
_cell.length_c   1.000
_cell.angle_alpha   90.00
_cell.angle_beta   90.00
_cell.angle_gamma   90.00
#
_symmetry.space_group_name_H-M   'P 1'
#
loop_
_entity.id
_entity.type
_entity.pdbx_description
1 polymer ?
#
loop_
_entity_poly.entity_id
_entity_poly.type
_entity_poly.pdbx_seq_one_letter_code
_entity_poly.pdbx_strand_id
1 'polypeptide(L)'
;MSDNPTLSNLEPKLPKTCFDKILPRDQFLPQTPSDQASRAVFEFRKMWINGSKLRVRFMGGTPQQQAIAKEQAAWWTAHANLTFEFNNSPDAEIRIAFDPTDGAWSYIGTDCLSIPKNQPTMNLGFLDGGTAAHEFGHAIGLGHEHQNPSGGIEWNEAVVIRDLAGPPNNWDEATTRHNVLRKYSVDQIRGTAFDPESIMLYFFPSNWTQDGRGTEANEVLSEMDKAFIASAAAYPRPVEPVVPGVELKINGAPVSASIGAPGEEDLFKFTVTTAGRHVIETDGQTDVVMKLFGPDSQTKLIAEDDDGGAGFNSRIAANLIPSRYFAQIRHYNKANGSGAYTIKVST
;
A
#
# COMPACT_ATOMS: atom_id res chain seq x y z
N MET A 1 -41.45 -52.38 -3.58
CA MET A 1 -40.70 -51.81 -2.45
C MET A 1 -39.52 -51.08 -3.06
N SER A 2 -39.68 -49.77 -3.22
CA SER A 2 -38.71 -48.88 -3.83
C SER A 2 -38.43 -47.79 -2.80
N ASP A 3 -37.28 -47.88 -2.15
CA ASP A 3 -36.85 -46.94 -1.12
C ASP A 3 -36.38 -45.64 -1.75
N ASN A 4 -37.06 -44.55 -1.38
CA ASN A 4 -36.60 -43.18 -1.58
C ASN A 4 -35.60 -42.85 -0.45
N PRO A 5 -34.36 -42.41 -0.74
CA PRO A 5 -33.52 -41.84 0.29
C PRO A 5 -34.02 -40.43 0.63
N THR A 6 -34.28 -40.25 1.93
CA THR A 6 -34.72 -39.03 2.59
C THR A 6 -33.73 -37.87 2.38
N LEU A 7 -34.26 -36.74 1.94
CA LEU A 7 -33.64 -35.41 2.02
C LEU A 7 -33.48 -35.01 3.50
N SER A 8 -32.39 -35.44 4.14
CA SER A 8 -32.01 -34.94 5.46
C SER A 8 -30.85 -33.95 5.32
N ASN A 9 -31.15 -32.69 5.68
CA ASN A 9 -30.22 -31.71 6.22
C ASN A 9 -29.11 -31.19 5.28
N LEU A 10 -29.51 -30.40 4.29
CA LEU A 10 -28.69 -29.26 3.86
C LEU A 10 -29.14 -28.04 4.67
N GLU A 11 -28.65 -27.91 5.90
CA GLU A 11 -28.57 -26.57 6.50
C GLU A 11 -27.74 -25.70 5.55
N PRO A 12 -28.19 -24.51 5.15
CA PRO A 12 -27.37 -23.62 4.35
C PRO A 12 -26.13 -23.29 5.18
N LYS A 13 -24.96 -23.77 4.75
CA LYS A 13 -23.67 -23.33 5.31
C LYS A 13 -23.68 -21.81 5.26
N LEU A 14 -23.76 -21.17 6.43
CA LEU A 14 -23.58 -19.73 6.53
C LEU A 14 -22.24 -19.39 5.88
N PRO A 15 -22.21 -18.41 4.96
CA PRO A 15 -20.99 -18.05 4.27
C PRO A 15 -19.94 -17.57 5.26
N LYS A 16 -18.71 -18.11 5.15
CA LYS A 16 -17.58 -17.64 5.96
C LYS A 16 -17.25 -16.23 5.50
N THR A 17 -17.27 -15.27 6.43
CA THR A 17 -17.01 -13.86 6.14
C THR A 17 -15.80 -13.43 6.96
N CYS A 18 -14.82 -12.80 6.32
CA CYS A 18 -13.68 -12.16 6.99
C CYS A 18 -14.16 -10.97 7.84
N PHE A 19 -13.34 -10.50 8.78
CA PHE A 19 -13.60 -9.26 9.51
C PHE A 19 -12.34 -8.49 9.90
N ASP A 20 -12.40 -7.16 10.03
CA ASP A 20 -11.27 -6.37 10.55
C ASP A 20 -11.21 -6.36 12.09
N LYS A 21 -10.00 -6.39 12.66
CA LYS A 21 -9.76 -5.97 14.05
C LYS A 21 -9.17 -4.56 14.07
N ILE A 22 -9.84 -3.63 14.75
CA ILE A 22 -9.43 -2.23 14.87
C ILE A 22 -9.12 -1.91 16.33
N LEU A 23 -8.17 -1.00 16.57
CA LEU A 23 -7.82 -0.57 17.92
C LEU A 23 -9.00 0.14 18.62
N PRO A 24 -9.23 -0.09 19.93
CA PRO A 24 -10.31 0.55 20.69
C PRO A 24 -10.32 2.09 20.62
N ARG A 25 -9.16 2.72 20.43
CA ARG A 25 -9.02 4.19 20.30
C ARG A 25 -9.63 4.76 19.01
N ASP A 26 -9.75 3.94 17.97
CA ASP A 26 -10.28 4.36 16.67
C ASP A 26 -11.79 4.10 16.55
N GLN A 27 -12.39 3.44 17.55
CA GLN A 27 -13.85 3.17 17.61
C GLN A 27 -14.70 4.44 17.78
N PHE A 28 -14.14 5.57 18.21
CA PHE A 28 -14.90 6.74 18.69
C PHE A 28 -14.53 8.11 18.07
N LEU A 29 -13.89 8.19 16.91
CA LEU A 29 -13.62 9.49 16.27
C LEU A 29 -14.88 10.04 15.56
N PRO A 30 -15.41 11.22 15.97
CA PRO A 30 -16.48 11.90 15.25
C PRO A 30 -15.96 12.52 13.95
N GLN A 31 -16.76 12.47 12.89
CA GLN A 31 -16.39 12.97 11.56
C GLN A 31 -17.05 14.32 11.25
N THR A 32 -16.29 15.23 10.65
CA THR A 32 -16.76 16.44 9.96
C THR A 32 -17.09 16.12 8.51
N PRO A 33 -18.21 16.61 7.93
CA PRO A 33 -18.52 16.43 6.51
C PRO A 33 -17.64 17.30 5.62
N SER A 34 -17.19 16.77 4.49
CA SER A 34 -16.42 17.47 3.46
C SER A 34 -16.93 17.06 2.07
N ASP A 35 -17.17 18.06 1.21
CA ASP A 35 -17.97 18.02 -0.02
C ASP A 35 -17.15 17.77 -1.31
N GLN A 36 -16.09 16.95 -1.26
CA GLN A 36 -15.29 16.63 -2.47
C GLN A 36 -15.43 15.17 -2.91
N ALA A 37 -15.49 14.96 -4.22
CA ALA A 37 -15.74 13.65 -4.83
C ALA A 37 -14.45 12.85 -5.10
N SER A 38 -14.30 11.67 -4.47
CA SER A 38 -13.44 10.51 -4.87
C SER A 38 -13.61 9.38 -3.84
N ARG A 39 -13.98 8.11 -4.15
CA ARG A 39 -13.37 6.97 -4.89
C ARG A 39 -12.36 6.11 -4.03
N ALA A 40 -12.78 4.88 -3.63
CA ALA A 40 -12.19 3.69 -2.92
C ALA A 40 -11.34 3.84 -1.63
N VAL A 41 -11.36 2.86 -0.70
CA VAL A 41 -11.01 2.97 0.75
C VAL A 41 -9.60 2.51 1.16
N PHE A 42 -8.77 3.40 1.71
CA PHE A 42 -7.60 3.00 2.52
C PHE A 42 -7.28 4.01 3.63
N GLU A 43 -6.77 3.54 4.77
CA GLU A 43 -6.31 4.41 5.87
C GLU A 43 -4.85 4.82 5.63
N PHE A 44 -4.63 5.86 4.82
CA PHE A 44 -3.26 6.33 4.45
C PHE A 44 -2.31 6.48 5.64
N ARG A 45 -2.85 6.88 6.81
CA ARG A 45 -2.08 7.08 8.04
C ARG A 45 -1.56 5.78 8.67
N LYS A 46 -2.14 4.64 8.29
CA LYS A 46 -1.80 3.31 8.80
C LYS A 46 -0.94 2.51 7.83
N MET A 47 -0.64 3.03 6.63
CA MET A 47 0.27 2.38 5.70
C MET A 47 1.69 2.32 6.26
N TRP A 48 2.42 1.27 5.89
CA TRP A 48 3.83 1.14 6.24
C TRP A 48 4.68 2.16 5.47
N ILE A 49 5.90 2.39 5.93
CA ILE A 49 6.87 3.18 5.15
C ILE A 49 7.18 2.39 3.87
N ASN A 50 7.10 3.03 2.71
CA ASN A 50 7.42 2.41 1.43
C ASN A 50 8.85 1.83 1.44
N GLY A 51 9.03 0.61 0.92
CA GLY A 51 10.28 -0.14 0.99
C GLY A 51 10.50 -0.92 2.30
N SER A 52 9.53 -0.96 3.21
CA SER A 52 9.66 -1.69 4.47
C SER A 52 9.84 -3.19 4.27
N LYS A 53 10.66 -3.78 5.15
CA LYS A 53 10.76 -5.22 5.34
C LYS A 53 10.00 -5.59 6.61
N LEU A 54 8.85 -6.22 6.45
CA LEU A 54 7.93 -6.56 7.52
C LEU A 54 8.19 -7.99 7.97
N ARG A 55 8.53 -8.18 9.25
CA ARG A 55 8.81 -9.51 9.80
C ARG A 55 7.49 -10.19 10.10
N VAL A 56 7.40 -11.44 9.71
CA VAL A 56 6.20 -12.26 9.86
C VAL A 56 6.52 -13.49 10.70
N ARG A 57 5.67 -13.74 11.69
CA ARG A 57 5.77 -14.88 12.59
C ARG A 57 4.48 -15.71 12.56
N PHE A 58 4.61 -17.03 12.49
CA PHE A 58 3.50 -17.95 12.69
C PHE A 58 3.38 -18.35 14.16
N MET A 59 2.16 -18.26 14.71
CA MET A 59 1.78 -18.68 16.05
C MET A 59 0.98 -19.99 15.98
N GLY A 60 1.57 -21.00 15.35
CA GLY A 60 0.92 -22.29 15.06
C GLY A 60 0.76 -22.53 13.55
N GLY A 61 -0.30 -23.26 13.18
CA GLY A 61 -0.60 -23.64 11.80
C GLY A 61 0.21 -24.83 11.28
N THR A 62 -0.39 -25.61 10.39
CA THR A 62 0.30 -26.70 9.70
C THR A 62 1.27 -26.16 8.65
N PRO A 63 2.26 -26.95 8.19
CA PRO A 63 3.15 -26.53 7.11
C PRO A 63 2.41 -26.09 5.84
N GLN A 64 1.28 -26.74 5.52
CA GLN A 64 0.43 -26.39 4.39
C GLN A 64 -0.24 -25.04 4.58
N GLN A 65 -0.80 -24.77 5.76
CA GLN A 65 -1.41 -23.48 6.07
C GLN A 65 -0.39 -22.33 5.97
N GLN A 66 0.82 -22.54 6.50
CA GLN A 66 1.91 -21.57 6.41
C GLN A 66 2.41 -21.37 4.97
N ALA A 67 2.41 -22.42 4.14
CA ALA A 67 2.80 -22.31 2.74
C ALA A 67 1.83 -21.45 1.94
N ILE A 68 0.51 -21.66 2.10
CA ILE A 68 -0.53 -20.84 1.47
C ILE A 68 -0.42 -19.38 1.89
N ALA A 69 -0.24 -19.12 3.20
CA ALA A 69 -0.07 -17.76 3.70
C ALA A 69 1.14 -17.05 3.08
N LYS A 70 2.28 -17.74 2.91
CA LYS A 70 3.48 -17.19 2.25
C LYS A 70 3.24 -16.90 0.78
N GLU A 71 2.61 -17.83 0.08
CA GLU A 71 2.32 -17.72 -1.35
C GLU A 71 1.42 -16.52 -1.64
N GLN A 72 0.31 -16.40 -0.92
CA GLN A 72 -0.65 -15.31 -1.14
C GLN A 72 -0.14 -13.96 -0.63
N ALA A 73 0.67 -13.92 0.42
CA ALA A 73 1.40 -12.71 0.81
C ALA A 73 2.33 -12.22 -0.32
N ALA A 74 2.93 -13.15 -1.06
CA ALA A 74 3.85 -12.82 -2.15
C ALA A 74 3.13 -12.14 -3.33
N TRP A 75 1.83 -12.38 -3.52
CA TRP A 75 1.02 -11.70 -4.56
C TRP A 75 1.07 -10.19 -4.41
N TRP A 76 0.99 -9.67 -3.18
CA TRP A 76 1.12 -8.23 -2.92
C TRP A 76 2.53 -7.73 -3.20
N THR A 77 3.56 -8.40 -2.67
CA THR A 77 4.96 -7.97 -2.86
C THR A 77 5.44 -8.11 -4.31
N ALA A 78 4.68 -8.81 -5.17
CA ALA A 78 4.89 -8.84 -6.62
C ALA A 78 4.51 -7.53 -7.32
N HIS A 79 3.80 -6.62 -6.65
CA HIS A 79 3.43 -5.29 -7.16
C HIS A 79 3.85 -4.14 -6.24
N ALA A 80 3.79 -4.37 -4.92
CA ALA A 80 4.15 -3.42 -3.88
C ALA A 80 5.67 -3.42 -3.60
N ASN A 81 6.21 -2.25 -3.27
CA ASN A 81 7.55 -2.10 -2.70
C ASN A 81 7.51 -2.36 -1.18
N LEU A 82 7.19 -3.59 -0.83
CA LEU A 82 7.28 -4.14 0.52
C LEU A 82 7.93 -5.52 0.43
N THR A 83 8.51 -5.99 1.52
CA THR A 83 9.00 -7.37 1.63
C THR A 83 8.45 -8.00 2.90
N PHE A 84 7.94 -9.22 2.81
CA PHE A 84 7.60 -10.03 3.98
C PHE A 84 8.74 -10.98 4.33
N GLU A 85 9.30 -10.83 5.53
CA GLU A 85 10.36 -11.68 6.06
C GLU A 85 9.78 -12.70 7.04
N PHE A 86 9.49 -13.90 6.53
CA PHE A 86 9.02 -15.03 7.35
C PHE A 86 10.17 -15.66 8.16
N ASN A 87 10.68 -14.91 9.13
CA ASN A 87 11.85 -15.25 9.96
C ASN A 87 11.50 -15.72 11.37
N ASN A 88 10.20 -15.78 11.71
CA ASN A 88 9.70 -16.21 13.01
C ASN A 88 10.21 -15.36 14.19
N SER A 89 10.58 -14.08 13.95
CA SER A 89 11.11 -13.19 14.98
C SER A 89 10.11 -12.99 16.13
N PRO A 90 10.53 -13.03 17.40
CA PRO A 90 9.61 -12.86 18.54
C PRO A 90 8.98 -11.46 18.61
N ASP A 91 9.61 -10.46 18.00
CA ASP A 91 9.14 -9.07 17.93
C ASP A 91 8.48 -8.71 16.59
N ALA A 92 8.22 -9.71 15.72
CA ALA A 92 7.62 -9.54 14.40
C ALA A 92 6.40 -8.61 14.39
N GLU A 93 6.33 -7.76 13.37
CA GLU A 93 5.22 -6.82 13.17
C GLU A 93 3.92 -7.59 12.95
N ILE A 94 3.94 -8.56 12.04
CA ILE A 94 2.79 -9.38 11.67
C ILE A 94 2.91 -10.76 12.34
N ARG A 95 1.89 -11.14 13.10
CA ARG A 95 1.85 -12.39 13.88
C ARG A 95 0.57 -13.15 13.56
N ILE A 96 0.70 -14.32 12.95
CA ILE A 96 -0.42 -15.03 12.32
C ILE A 96 -0.80 -16.26 13.15
N ALA A 97 -2.03 -16.29 13.64
CA ALA A 97 -2.68 -17.48 14.20
C ALA A 97 -3.50 -18.22 13.14
N PHE A 98 -3.87 -19.47 13.44
CA PHE A 98 -4.68 -20.33 12.58
C PHE A 98 -5.79 -21.00 13.40
N ASP A 99 -6.49 -20.20 14.21
CA ASP A 99 -7.60 -20.67 15.03
C ASP A 99 -8.87 -20.74 14.18
N PRO A 100 -9.40 -21.94 13.86
CA PRO A 100 -10.59 -22.08 13.04
C PRO A 100 -11.87 -21.57 13.71
N THR A 101 -11.82 -21.26 15.01
CA THR A 101 -12.95 -20.74 15.78
C THR A 101 -12.97 -19.21 15.88
N ASP A 102 -11.87 -18.54 15.52
CA ASP A 102 -11.70 -17.08 15.60
C ASP A 102 -11.74 -16.41 14.20
N GLY A 103 -12.37 -17.05 13.21
CA GLY A 103 -12.60 -16.47 11.88
C GLY A 103 -11.33 -16.16 11.08
N ALA A 104 -11.42 -15.29 10.07
CA ALA A 104 -10.27 -14.74 9.36
C ALA A 104 -10.28 -13.22 9.51
N TRP A 105 -9.17 -12.65 9.95
CA TRP A 105 -9.06 -11.22 10.26
C TRP A 105 -7.61 -10.73 10.30
N SER A 106 -7.42 -9.42 10.14
CA SER A 106 -6.16 -8.72 10.40
C SER A 106 -6.38 -7.37 11.07
N TYR A 107 -5.33 -6.85 11.72
CA TYR A 107 -5.25 -5.42 12.03
C TYR A 107 -4.74 -4.65 10.82
N ILE A 108 -5.18 -3.40 10.69
CA ILE A 108 -4.88 -2.58 9.51
C ILE A 108 -3.49 -1.94 9.63
N GLY A 109 -2.57 -2.36 8.76
CA GLY A 109 -1.26 -1.74 8.60
C GLY A 109 -0.47 -1.63 9.91
N THR A 110 0.00 -0.41 10.23
CA THR A 110 0.83 -0.12 11.40
C THR A 110 0.10 -0.31 12.74
N ASP A 111 -1.22 -0.54 12.77
CA ASP A 111 -1.92 -0.89 14.01
C ASP A 111 -1.38 -2.19 14.62
N CYS A 112 -0.82 -3.08 13.79
CA CYS A 112 -0.08 -4.27 14.21
C CYS A 112 1.02 -3.98 15.24
N LEU A 113 1.61 -2.77 15.21
CA LEU A 113 2.67 -2.34 16.14
C LEU A 113 2.14 -2.07 17.56
N SER A 114 0.85 -1.78 17.70
CA SER A 114 0.22 -1.46 18.98
C SER A 114 -0.25 -2.71 19.74
N ILE A 115 -0.20 -3.88 19.11
CA ILE A 115 -0.68 -5.14 19.67
C ILE A 115 0.43 -5.80 20.50
N PRO A 116 0.12 -6.32 21.71
CA PRO A 116 1.07 -7.07 22.53
C PRO A 116 1.78 -8.18 21.74
N LYS A 117 3.09 -8.36 21.98
CA LYS A 117 3.94 -9.28 21.20
C LYS A 117 3.58 -10.76 21.36
N ASN A 118 2.84 -11.11 22.42
CA ASN A 118 2.33 -12.46 22.67
C ASN A 118 0.92 -12.70 22.09
N GLN A 119 0.35 -11.74 21.37
CA GLN A 119 -0.96 -11.85 20.73
C GLN A 119 -0.83 -11.81 19.20
N PRO A 120 -1.69 -12.53 18.46
CA PRO A 120 -1.72 -12.44 17.00
C PRO A 120 -2.17 -11.05 16.53
N THR A 121 -1.68 -10.63 15.38
CA THR A 121 -2.18 -9.45 14.63
C THR A 121 -2.98 -9.86 13.40
N MET A 122 -3.06 -11.15 13.12
CA MET A 122 -3.84 -11.74 12.04
C MET A 122 -4.25 -13.14 12.48
N ASN A 123 -5.45 -13.58 12.09
CA ASN A 123 -5.86 -14.97 12.18
C ASN A 123 -6.33 -15.45 10.81
N LEU A 124 -5.90 -16.65 10.43
CA LEU A 124 -6.32 -17.34 9.22
C LEU A 124 -7.07 -18.63 9.63
N GLY A 125 -8.28 -18.48 10.17
CA GLY A 125 -9.11 -19.61 10.61
C GLY A 125 -9.62 -20.48 9.47
N PHE A 126 -9.59 -19.97 8.24
CA PHE A 126 -9.77 -20.71 7.00
C PHE A 126 -8.87 -20.09 5.91
N LEU A 127 -8.60 -20.88 4.87
CA LEU A 127 -7.68 -20.52 3.78
C LEU A 127 -8.29 -20.84 2.40
N ASP A 128 -9.61 -20.89 2.33
CA ASP A 128 -10.33 -21.14 1.08
C ASP A 128 -10.13 -19.92 0.15
N GLY A 129 -9.89 -20.16 -1.15
CA GLY A 129 -9.72 -19.09 -2.15
C GLY A 129 -8.57 -18.12 -1.82
N GLY A 130 -8.84 -16.82 -1.96
CA GLY A 130 -7.86 -15.72 -1.75
C GLY A 130 -7.84 -15.15 -0.32
N THR A 131 -8.36 -15.89 0.68
CA THR A 131 -8.52 -15.39 2.06
C THR A 131 -7.21 -14.86 2.65
N ALA A 132 -6.08 -15.55 2.47
CA ALA A 132 -4.82 -15.05 3.02
C ALA A 132 -4.36 -13.76 2.31
N ALA A 133 -4.53 -13.66 0.98
CA ALA A 133 -4.24 -12.43 0.25
C ALA A 133 -5.08 -11.26 0.78
N HIS A 134 -6.37 -11.47 1.03
CA HIS A 134 -7.27 -10.47 1.61
C HIS A 134 -6.74 -9.96 2.96
N GLU A 135 -6.44 -10.86 3.90
CA GLU A 135 -5.93 -10.46 5.22
C GLU A 135 -4.55 -9.77 5.14
N PHE A 136 -3.69 -10.20 4.21
CA PHE A 136 -2.43 -9.48 3.96
C PHE A 136 -2.65 -8.09 3.36
N GLY A 137 -3.74 -7.87 2.63
CA GLY A 137 -4.17 -6.54 2.17
C GLY A 137 -4.46 -5.60 3.35
N HIS A 138 -5.21 -6.08 4.34
CA HIS A 138 -5.40 -5.36 5.61
C HIS A 138 -4.09 -5.11 6.35
N ALA A 139 -3.26 -6.14 6.47
CA ALA A 139 -1.96 -6.02 7.14
C ALA A 139 -1.02 -5.00 6.47
N ILE A 140 -1.25 -4.62 5.21
CA ILE A 140 -0.52 -3.55 4.51
C ILE A 140 -1.31 -2.25 4.37
N GLY A 141 -2.44 -2.11 5.06
CA GLY A 141 -3.16 -0.84 5.21
C GLY A 141 -4.33 -0.62 4.26
N LEU A 142 -4.78 -1.64 3.52
CA LEU A 142 -6.00 -1.57 2.73
C LEU A 142 -7.24 -1.71 3.63
N GLY A 143 -8.27 -0.91 3.36
CA GLY A 143 -9.61 -1.10 3.93
C GLY A 143 -10.51 -1.87 2.96
N HIS A 144 -11.79 -2.03 3.30
CA HIS A 144 -12.72 -2.74 2.44
C HIS A 144 -13.28 -1.90 1.29
N GLU A 145 -13.38 -2.49 0.11
CA GLU A 145 -13.92 -1.84 -1.09
C GLU A 145 -15.41 -1.51 -0.96
N HIS A 146 -16.19 -2.27 -0.19
CA HIS A 146 -17.63 -2.05 -0.02
C HIS A 146 -18.00 -0.80 0.79
N GLN A 147 -17.06 -0.20 1.53
CA GLN A 147 -17.27 1.03 2.29
C GLN A 147 -17.01 2.30 1.44
N ASN A 148 -16.82 2.13 0.12
CA ASN A 148 -16.62 3.21 -0.85
C ASN A 148 -17.87 4.14 -0.93
N PRO A 149 -17.69 5.47 -0.78
CA PRO A 149 -18.81 6.41 -0.75
C PRO A 149 -19.52 6.58 -2.11
N SER A 150 -18.88 6.20 -3.24
CA SER A 150 -19.45 6.32 -4.59
C SER A 150 -19.90 4.96 -5.12
N GLY A 151 -21.21 4.73 -5.20
CA GLY A 151 -21.79 3.52 -5.81
C GLY A 151 -21.81 2.26 -4.94
N GLY A 152 -21.62 2.39 -3.63
CA GLY A 152 -21.58 1.26 -2.69
C GLY A 152 -22.90 0.50 -2.52
N ILE A 153 -22.83 -0.64 -1.83
CA ILE A 153 -23.93 -1.59 -1.62
C ILE A 153 -25.10 -0.95 -0.86
N GLU A 154 -26.32 -1.19 -1.34
CA GLU A 154 -27.56 -0.85 -0.62
C GLU A 154 -27.90 -1.97 0.37
N TRP A 155 -27.61 -1.73 1.65
CA TRP A 155 -27.75 -2.74 2.71
C TRP A 155 -29.19 -2.95 3.16
N ASN A 156 -29.55 -4.21 3.38
CA ASN A 156 -30.62 -4.60 4.28
C ASN A 156 -30.08 -4.64 5.72
N GLU A 157 -29.89 -3.46 6.31
CA GLU A 157 -29.18 -3.29 7.58
C GLU A 157 -29.70 -4.19 8.71
N ALA A 158 -31.02 -4.40 8.78
CA ALA A 158 -31.62 -5.26 9.81
C ALA A 158 -31.20 -6.73 9.67
N VAL A 159 -31.05 -7.23 8.43
CA VAL A 159 -30.57 -8.59 8.16
C VAL A 159 -29.07 -8.68 8.48
N VAL A 160 -28.29 -7.69 8.09
CA VAL A 160 -26.84 -7.62 8.36
C VAL A 160 -26.57 -7.62 9.86
N ILE A 161 -27.24 -6.76 10.63
CA ILE A 161 -27.11 -6.67 12.10
C ILE A 161 -27.53 -7.98 12.77
N ARG A 162 -28.64 -8.58 12.33
CA ARG A 162 -29.12 -9.86 12.89
C ARG A 162 -28.11 -10.99 12.66
N ASP A 163 -27.61 -11.12 11.43
CA ASP A 163 -26.74 -12.24 11.06
C ASP A 163 -25.34 -12.08 11.70
N LEU A 164 -24.80 -10.87 11.80
CA LEU A 164 -23.51 -10.59 12.45
C LEU A 164 -23.55 -10.63 13.98
N ALA A 165 -24.73 -10.52 14.59
CA ALA A 165 -24.93 -10.77 16.01
C ALA A 165 -24.84 -12.26 16.38
N GLY A 166 -24.93 -13.16 15.39
CA GLY A 166 -24.74 -14.60 15.57
C GLY A 166 -23.27 -15.04 15.50
N PRO A 167 -22.96 -16.28 15.91
CA PRO A 167 -21.63 -16.85 15.70
C PRO A 167 -21.30 -16.97 14.20
N PRO A 168 -20.01 -16.83 13.81
CA PRO A 168 -18.84 -16.73 14.68
C PRO A 168 -18.55 -15.31 15.21
N ASN A 169 -19.18 -14.27 14.64
CA ASN A 169 -18.79 -12.88 14.89
C ASN A 169 -19.29 -12.37 16.25
N ASN A 170 -20.53 -12.69 16.60
CA ASN A 170 -21.17 -12.27 17.87
C ASN A 170 -21.05 -10.75 18.12
N TRP A 171 -21.14 -9.95 17.06
CA TRP A 171 -20.96 -8.51 17.13
C TRP A 171 -22.20 -7.81 17.68
N ASP A 172 -21.99 -6.78 18.47
CA ASP A 172 -23.07 -5.84 18.75
C ASP A 172 -23.40 -4.98 17.52
N GLU A 173 -24.54 -4.31 17.58
CA GLU A 173 -25.01 -3.46 16.49
C GLU A 173 -24.03 -2.33 16.18
N ALA A 174 -23.38 -1.75 17.19
CA ALA A 174 -22.43 -0.66 17.01
C ALA A 174 -21.20 -1.12 16.20
N THR A 175 -20.67 -2.29 16.53
CA THR A 175 -19.55 -2.94 15.83
C THR A 175 -19.95 -3.27 14.39
N THR A 176 -21.13 -3.87 14.20
CA THR A 176 -21.65 -4.19 12.86
C THR A 176 -21.84 -2.94 12.01
N ARG A 177 -22.43 -1.90 12.59
CA ARG A 177 -22.63 -0.63 11.89
C ARG A 177 -21.30 -0.03 11.48
N HIS A 178 -20.29 -0.06 12.35
CA HIS A 178 -18.98 0.49 12.04
C HIS A 178 -18.24 -0.33 10.96
N ASN A 179 -18.24 -1.65 11.08
CA ASN A 179 -17.42 -2.54 10.25
C ASN A 179 -18.01 -2.83 8.87
N VAL A 180 -19.34 -2.79 8.73
CA VAL A 180 -20.04 -3.22 7.50
C VAL A 180 -20.92 -2.14 6.92
N LEU A 181 -21.74 -1.48 7.76
CA LEU A 181 -22.77 -0.57 7.26
C LEU A 181 -22.25 0.87 7.04
N ARG A 182 -21.21 1.27 7.78
CA ARG A 182 -20.68 2.63 7.75
C ARG A 182 -19.77 2.78 6.53
N LYS A 183 -20.08 3.77 5.69
CA LYS A 183 -19.18 4.27 4.65
C LYS A 183 -18.15 5.20 5.30
N TYR A 184 -16.89 5.12 4.91
CA TYR A 184 -15.84 6.02 5.43
C TYR A 184 -16.06 7.46 4.92
N SER A 185 -15.60 8.47 5.68
CA SER A 185 -15.64 9.87 5.22
C SER A 185 -14.54 10.14 4.19
N VAL A 186 -14.85 10.97 3.19
CA VAL A 186 -13.96 11.40 2.10
C VAL A 186 -12.58 11.84 2.59
N ASP A 187 -12.49 12.57 3.71
CA ASP A 187 -11.22 13.12 4.23
C ASP A 187 -10.24 12.08 4.80
N GLN A 188 -10.67 10.83 4.97
CA GLN A 188 -9.84 9.75 5.50
C GLN A 188 -9.19 8.90 4.39
N ILE A 189 -9.49 9.18 3.12
CA ILE A 189 -9.30 8.25 2.01
C ILE A 189 -8.68 8.93 0.79
N ARG A 190 -7.81 8.21 0.05
CA ARG A 190 -7.55 8.46 -1.38
C ARG A 190 -7.92 7.15 -2.11
N GLY A 191 -8.21 7.12 -3.40
CA GLY A 191 -8.49 5.82 -4.05
C GLY A 191 -9.07 5.87 -5.48
N THR A 192 -9.31 4.67 -6.03
CA THR A 192 -9.75 4.37 -7.40
C THR A 192 -11.28 4.16 -7.51
N ALA A 193 -11.80 3.86 -8.71
CA ALA A 193 -13.23 3.53 -8.88
C ALA A 193 -13.59 2.19 -8.19
N PHE A 194 -14.86 1.96 -7.89
CA PHE A 194 -15.32 0.68 -7.32
C PHE A 194 -14.93 -0.49 -8.21
N ASP A 195 -14.34 -1.53 -7.60
CA ASP A 195 -13.89 -2.74 -8.28
C ASP A 195 -14.61 -3.99 -7.74
N PRO A 196 -15.56 -4.57 -8.51
CA PRO A 196 -16.25 -5.78 -8.10
C PRO A 196 -15.34 -7.02 -8.05
N GLU A 197 -14.18 -6.98 -8.71
CA GLU A 197 -13.22 -8.09 -8.77
C GLU A 197 -12.12 -7.96 -7.71
N SER A 198 -12.11 -6.89 -6.91
CA SER A 198 -11.07 -6.66 -5.91
C SER A 198 -11.03 -7.77 -4.88
N ILE A 199 -9.83 -8.23 -4.54
CA ILE A 199 -9.62 -9.17 -3.44
C ILE A 199 -10.13 -8.59 -2.12
N MET A 200 -10.17 -7.26 -1.97
CA MET A 200 -10.60 -6.55 -0.77
C MET A 200 -12.12 -6.37 -0.68
N LEU A 201 -12.89 -6.88 -1.66
CA LEU A 201 -14.34 -6.93 -1.59
C LEU A 201 -14.79 -8.06 -0.67
N TYR A 202 -15.58 -7.73 0.34
CA TYR A 202 -16.19 -8.74 1.20
C TYR A 202 -17.19 -9.58 0.41
N PHE A 203 -17.26 -10.87 0.74
CA PHE A 203 -18.41 -11.68 0.40
C PHE A 203 -19.60 -11.24 1.26
N PHE A 204 -20.72 -10.95 0.60
CA PHE A 204 -21.98 -10.67 1.23
C PHE A 204 -23.06 -11.51 0.57
N PRO A 205 -23.84 -12.28 1.34
CA PRO A 205 -24.93 -13.03 0.76
C PRO A 205 -26.00 -12.09 0.21
N SER A 206 -26.68 -12.51 -0.85
CA SER A 206 -27.69 -11.69 -1.56
C SER A 206 -28.84 -11.23 -0.68
N ASN A 207 -29.12 -11.91 0.43
CA ASN A 207 -30.15 -11.49 1.38
C ASN A 207 -29.73 -10.28 2.25
N TRP A 208 -28.45 -9.89 2.24
CA TRP A 208 -27.93 -8.72 2.95
C TRP A 208 -28.09 -7.43 2.13
N THR A 209 -28.44 -7.51 0.86
CA THR A 209 -28.58 -6.35 -0.03
C THR A 209 -30.05 -6.13 -0.40
N GLN A 210 -30.43 -4.87 -0.67
CA GLN A 210 -31.82 -4.50 -1.01
C GLN A 210 -32.20 -4.96 -2.43
N ASP A 211 -31.23 -5.07 -3.33
CA ASP A 211 -31.41 -5.48 -4.71
C ASP A 211 -31.31 -7.00 -4.92
N GLY A 212 -31.05 -7.76 -3.85
CA GLY A 212 -30.91 -9.21 -3.90
C GLY A 212 -29.63 -9.69 -4.60
N ARG A 213 -28.62 -8.82 -4.76
CA ARG A 213 -27.33 -9.17 -5.35
C ARG A 213 -26.28 -9.32 -4.25
N GLY A 214 -25.75 -10.53 -4.10
CA GLY A 214 -24.61 -10.76 -3.23
C GLY A 214 -23.30 -10.41 -3.95
N THR A 215 -22.21 -10.37 -3.21
CA THR A 215 -20.86 -10.33 -3.76
C THR A 215 -20.25 -11.74 -3.66
N GLU A 216 -19.32 -12.06 -4.55
CA GLU A 216 -18.60 -13.33 -4.53
C GLU A 216 -17.23 -13.13 -3.89
N ALA A 217 -16.69 -14.18 -3.26
CA ALA A 217 -15.34 -14.15 -2.74
C ALA A 217 -14.37 -14.20 -3.93
N ASN A 218 -13.66 -13.10 -4.17
CA ASN A 218 -12.63 -13.05 -5.19
C ASN A 218 -11.41 -13.87 -4.73
N GLU A 219 -10.86 -14.71 -5.62
CA GLU A 219 -9.80 -15.65 -5.24
C GLU A 219 -8.38 -15.16 -5.58
N VAL A 220 -8.27 -14.05 -6.32
CA VAL A 220 -7.02 -13.48 -6.80
C VAL A 220 -7.04 -11.95 -6.74
N LEU A 221 -5.85 -11.32 -6.79
CA LEU A 221 -5.76 -9.87 -6.94
C LEU A 221 -6.31 -9.43 -8.30
N SER A 222 -7.20 -8.44 -8.31
CA SER A 222 -7.67 -7.80 -9.54
C SER A 222 -6.56 -6.98 -10.19
N GLU A 223 -6.75 -6.57 -11.45
CA GLU A 223 -5.84 -5.61 -12.09
C GLU A 223 -5.84 -4.25 -11.39
N MET A 224 -6.97 -3.86 -10.77
CA MET A 224 -7.05 -2.61 -10.02
C MET A 224 -6.31 -2.70 -8.69
N ASP A 225 -6.39 -3.84 -7.98
CA ASP A 225 -5.61 -4.08 -6.76
C ASP A 225 -4.10 -3.93 -7.03
N LYS A 226 -3.64 -4.57 -8.11
CA LYS A 226 -2.22 -4.54 -8.55
C LYS A 226 -1.78 -3.14 -8.95
N ALA A 227 -2.59 -2.43 -9.75
CA ALA A 227 -2.29 -1.08 -10.19
C ALA A 227 -2.29 -0.09 -9.02
N PHE A 228 -3.26 -0.21 -8.11
CA PHE A 228 -3.37 0.63 -6.94
C PHE A 228 -2.17 0.45 -6.01
N ILE A 229 -1.84 -0.78 -5.62
CA ILE A 229 -0.76 -1.03 -4.66
C ILE A 229 0.62 -0.62 -5.19
N ALA A 230 0.81 -0.66 -6.51
CA ALA A 230 2.00 -0.19 -7.20
C ALA A 230 2.02 1.34 -7.46
N SER A 231 0.92 2.04 -7.22
CA SER A 231 0.79 3.46 -7.53
C SER A 231 1.56 4.36 -6.56
N ALA A 232 1.77 5.61 -6.93
CA ALA A 232 2.35 6.63 -6.06
C ALA A 232 1.53 6.92 -4.79
N ALA A 233 0.26 6.50 -4.75
CA ALA A 233 -0.59 6.63 -3.58
C ALA A 233 -0.36 5.53 -2.53
N ALA A 234 0.34 4.44 -2.88
CA ALA A 234 0.55 3.28 -2.03
C ALA A 234 2.04 2.91 -1.88
N TYR A 235 2.46 1.76 -2.43
CA TYR A 235 3.82 1.23 -2.32
C TYR A 235 4.52 1.18 -3.68
N PRO A 236 4.78 2.34 -4.31
CA PRO A 236 5.44 2.35 -5.60
C PRO A 236 6.83 1.76 -5.44
N ARG A 237 7.18 0.79 -6.30
CA ARG A 237 8.59 0.47 -6.50
C ARG A 237 9.30 1.73 -6.96
N PRO A 238 10.59 1.90 -6.61
CA PRO A 238 11.41 2.84 -7.33
C PRO A 238 11.24 2.47 -8.81
N VAL A 239 10.48 3.27 -9.53
CA VAL A 239 10.50 3.25 -10.98
C VAL A 239 11.93 3.63 -11.26
N GLU A 240 12.76 2.69 -11.70
CA GLU A 240 13.90 3.10 -12.52
C GLU A 240 13.22 3.83 -13.69
N PRO A 241 13.31 5.16 -13.79
CA PRO A 241 12.87 5.81 -15.00
C PRO A 241 13.68 5.16 -16.11
N VAL A 242 12.96 4.83 -17.17
CA VAL A 242 13.50 4.42 -18.46
C VAL A 242 14.10 5.65 -19.16
N VAL A 243 14.94 6.39 -18.43
CA VAL A 243 16.04 7.17 -18.97
C VAL A 243 17.26 6.56 -18.31
N PRO A 244 18.15 5.88 -19.05
CA PRO A 244 19.42 5.46 -18.47
C PRO A 244 20.16 6.72 -18.03
N GLY A 245 20.00 7.10 -16.76
CA GLY A 245 20.61 8.31 -16.24
C GLY A 245 22.12 8.24 -16.44
N VAL A 246 22.71 9.36 -16.86
CA VAL A 246 24.15 9.40 -17.16
C VAL A 246 24.94 9.22 -15.86
N GLU A 247 25.87 8.26 -15.84
CA GLU A 247 26.69 7.99 -14.64
C GLU A 247 27.72 9.11 -14.44
N LEU A 248 27.70 9.73 -13.26
CA LEU A 248 28.70 10.70 -12.81
C LEU A 248 29.69 10.01 -11.88
N LYS A 249 30.98 10.24 -12.13
CA LYS A 249 32.05 9.81 -11.22
C LYS A 249 32.28 10.89 -10.17
N ILE A 250 32.22 10.52 -8.89
CA ILE A 250 32.61 11.41 -7.79
C ILE A 250 34.08 11.80 -7.97
N ASN A 251 34.38 13.11 -7.89
CA ASN A 251 35.68 13.71 -8.20
C ASN A 251 36.16 13.44 -9.65
N GLY A 252 35.23 13.16 -10.56
CA GLY A 252 35.48 13.03 -12.00
C GLY A 252 35.47 14.39 -12.72
N ALA A 253 35.78 14.35 -14.01
CA ALA A 253 35.61 15.52 -14.88
C ALA A 253 34.12 15.89 -15.00
N PRO A 254 33.79 17.18 -15.21
CA PRO A 254 32.42 17.59 -15.49
C PRO A 254 31.88 16.91 -16.74
N VAL A 255 30.60 16.54 -16.69
CA VAL A 255 29.87 15.96 -17.82
C VAL A 255 29.07 17.07 -18.50
N SER A 256 29.21 17.20 -19.82
CA SER A 256 28.42 18.15 -20.62
C SER A 256 27.07 17.55 -20.99
N ALA A 257 26.02 18.35 -20.91
CA ALA A 257 24.65 18.00 -21.25
C ALA A 257 23.89 19.22 -21.81
N SER A 258 22.65 19.02 -22.25
CA SER A 258 21.79 20.08 -22.74
C SER A 258 20.33 19.71 -22.56
N ILE A 259 19.54 20.65 -22.04
CA ILE A 259 18.08 20.59 -22.13
C ILE A 259 17.72 20.86 -23.59
N GLY A 260 17.40 19.82 -24.35
CA GLY A 260 17.14 19.86 -25.79
C GLY A 260 15.75 20.39 -26.16
N ALA A 261 14.76 20.27 -25.28
CA ALA A 261 13.41 20.80 -25.47
C ALA A 261 12.81 21.36 -24.17
N PRO A 262 11.87 22.32 -24.26
CA PRO A 262 11.18 22.82 -23.07
C PRO A 262 10.43 21.72 -22.31
N GLY A 263 10.61 21.70 -20.99
CA GLY A 263 10.01 20.72 -20.10
C GLY A 263 10.77 19.39 -20.03
N GLU A 264 11.87 19.25 -20.77
CA GLU A 264 12.80 18.12 -20.63
C GLU A 264 13.48 18.13 -19.26
N GLU A 265 13.64 16.92 -18.73
CA GLU A 265 14.33 16.65 -17.47
C GLU A 265 15.45 15.64 -17.75
N ASP A 266 16.69 16.09 -17.59
CA ASP A 266 17.87 15.23 -17.63
C ASP A 266 18.04 14.53 -16.30
N LEU A 267 18.53 13.29 -16.34
CA LEU A 267 18.77 12.49 -15.16
C LEU A 267 20.21 11.98 -15.13
N PHE A 268 20.87 12.19 -13.99
CA PHE A 268 22.20 11.69 -13.69
C PHE A 268 22.16 10.79 -12.47
N LYS A 269 23.09 9.84 -12.38
CA LYS A 269 23.26 8.97 -11.22
C LYS A 269 24.71 8.92 -10.77
N PHE A 270 24.94 8.72 -9.49
CA PHE A 270 26.26 8.48 -8.94
C PHE A 270 26.18 7.59 -7.70
N THR A 271 27.28 6.88 -7.41
CA THR A 271 27.37 5.99 -6.26
C THR A 271 28.33 6.54 -5.22
N VAL A 272 27.81 6.80 -4.02
CA VAL A 272 28.63 7.15 -2.84
C VAL A 272 29.12 5.84 -2.21
N THR A 273 30.42 5.74 -1.95
CA THR A 273 31.03 4.57 -1.30
C THR A 273 31.56 4.90 0.10
N THR A 274 31.77 6.17 0.40
CA THR A 274 32.23 6.66 1.71
C THR A 274 31.27 7.73 2.20
N ALA A 275 30.77 7.58 3.43
CA ALA A 275 29.88 8.58 4.03
C ALA A 275 30.61 9.93 4.16
N GLY A 276 29.93 11.03 3.83
CA GLY A 276 30.55 12.35 3.93
C GLY A 276 29.77 13.43 3.21
N ARG A 277 30.30 14.66 3.28
CA ARG A 277 29.76 15.78 2.53
C ARG A 277 30.10 15.62 1.05
N HIS A 278 29.09 15.75 0.21
CA HIS A 278 29.21 15.74 -1.23
C HIS A 278 28.57 17.01 -1.80
N VAL A 279 29.14 17.53 -2.87
CA VAL A 279 28.65 18.69 -3.60
C VAL A 279 28.30 18.26 -5.02
N ILE A 280 27.07 18.52 -5.43
CA ILE A 280 26.61 18.37 -6.80
C ILE A 280 26.39 19.79 -7.31
N GLU A 281 27.04 20.14 -8.42
CA GLU A 281 26.98 21.50 -8.95
C GLU A 281 26.91 21.48 -10.48
N THR A 282 26.13 22.42 -11.03
CA THR A 282 26.12 22.72 -12.46
C THR A 282 26.98 23.94 -12.77
N ASP A 283 27.36 24.09 -14.04
CA ASP A 283 28.03 25.28 -14.56
C ASP A 283 27.60 25.53 -16.02
N GLY A 284 27.63 26.80 -16.44
CA GLY A 284 27.15 27.23 -17.75
C GLY A 284 26.36 28.54 -17.71
N GLN A 285 25.77 28.91 -18.85
CA GLN A 285 24.92 30.10 -18.98
C GLN A 285 23.42 29.80 -18.90
N THR A 286 23.04 28.51 -18.92
CA THR A 286 21.64 28.09 -18.88
C THR A 286 21.12 28.10 -17.45
N ASP A 287 19.95 28.69 -17.26
CA ASP A 287 19.26 28.76 -15.98
C ASP A 287 18.58 27.41 -15.66
N VAL A 288 19.18 26.67 -14.73
CA VAL A 288 18.81 25.30 -14.42
C VAL A 288 18.34 25.16 -12.98
N VAL A 289 17.48 24.16 -12.74
CA VAL A 289 17.05 23.74 -11.41
C VAL A 289 17.43 22.28 -11.22
N MET A 290 18.07 21.99 -10.09
CA MET A 290 18.49 20.66 -9.71
C MET A 290 17.65 20.11 -8.57
N LYS A 291 17.23 18.85 -8.69
CA LYS A 291 16.74 18.04 -7.59
C LYS A 291 17.68 16.87 -7.33
N LEU A 292 18.02 16.66 -6.07
CA LEU A 292 18.79 15.50 -5.61
C LEU A 292 17.85 14.49 -4.95
N PHE A 293 17.92 13.23 -5.37
CA PHE A 293 17.14 12.12 -4.83
C PHE A 293 18.02 10.98 -4.30
N GLY A 294 17.48 10.23 -3.35
CA GLY A 294 18.08 9.01 -2.80
C GLY A 294 17.81 8.85 -1.29
N PRO A 295 18.49 7.92 -0.63
CA PRO A 295 19.28 6.80 -1.21
C PRO A 295 18.40 5.83 -2.01
N ASP A 296 18.97 5.25 -3.08
CA ASP A 296 18.38 4.19 -3.94
C ASP A 296 16.94 4.45 -4.43
N SER A 297 16.56 5.72 -4.53
CA SER A 297 15.23 6.16 -4.97
C SER A 297 15.36 7.42 -5.81
N GLN A 298 14.69 7.44 -6.96
CA GLN A 298 14.65 8.57 -7.88
C GLN A 298 13.53 9.57 -7.56
N THR A 299 12.72 9.25 -6.55
CA THR A 299 11.55 10.05 -6.16
C THR A 299 11.62 10.55 -4.72
N LYS A 300 12.49 9.95 -3.89
CA LYS A 300 12.76 10.43 -2.53
C LYS A 300 13.67 11.65 -2.58
N LEU A 301 13.06 12.84 -2.58
CA LEU A 301 13.77 14.12 -2.63
C LEU A 301 14.61 14.32 -1.36
N ILE A 302 15.88 14.65 -1.55
CA ILE A 302 16.83 15.06 -0.51
C ILE A 302 16.89 16.58 -0.45
N ALA A 303 17.06 17.24 -1.60
CA ALA A 303 17.19 18.67 -1.72
C ALA A 303 16.85 19.13 -3.14
N GLU A 304 16.51 20.40 -3.28
CA GLU A 304 16.33 21.11 -4.54
C GLU A 304 17.04 22.46 -4.45
N ASP A 305 17.61 22.91 -5.56
CA ASP A 305 18.31 24.19 -5.66
C ASP A 305 18.21 24.73 -7.10
N ASP A 306 18.08 26.04 -7.26
CA ASP A 306 18.07 26.73 -8.56
C ASP A 306 19.37 27.51 -8.80
N ASP A 307 19.70 28.46 -7.92
CA ASP A 307 20.75 29.48 -8.09
C ASP A 307 21.80 29.46 -6.95
N GLY A 308 21.92 28.35 -6.23
CA GLY A 308 22.90 28.22 -5.13
C GLY A 308 24.36 28.16 -5.59
N GLY A 309 24.61 28.04 -6.91
CA GLY A 309 25.91 28.01 -7.57
C GLY A 309 26.34 29.36 -8.15
N ALA A 310 27.19 29.33 -9.18
CA ALA A 310 27.66 30.54 -9.85
C ALA A 310 26.69 30.97 -10.96
N GLY A 311 26.18 32.20 -10.92
CA GLY A 311 25.19 32.67 -11.89
C GLY A 311 23.84 31.99 -11.68
N PHE A 312 23.27 31.43 -12.76
CA PHE A 312 21.96 30.74 -12.75
C PHE A 312 22.09 29.22 -12.59
N ASN A 313 23.14 28.78 -11.90
CA ASN A 313 23.49 27.37 -11.77
C ASN A 313 23.15 26.87 -10.38
N SER A 314 22.71 25.62 -10.32
CA SER A 314 22.32 24.98 -9.06
C SER A 314 23.51 24.34 -8.36
N ARG A 315 23.49 24.34 -7.04
CA ARG A 315 24.51 23.74 -6.18
C ARG A 315 23.92 23.16 -4.90
N ILE A 316 23.92 21.83 -4.81
CA ILE A 316 23.46 21.10 -3.63
C ILE A 316 24.67 20.55 -2.87
N ALA A 317 24.79 20.86 -1.58
CA ALA A 317 25.78 20.25 -0.69
C ALA A 317 25.10 19.46 0.43
N ALA A 318 25.28 18.14 0.46
CA ALA A 318 24.58 17.24 1.38
C ALA A 318 25.53 16.21 2.01
N ASN A 319 25.24 15.81 3.26
CA ASN A 319 25.91 14.67 3.89
C ASN A 319 25.22 13.39 3.41
N LEU A 320 25.92 12.59 2.61
CA LEU A 320 25.41 11.38 1.98
C LEU A 320 26.07 10.14 2.60
N ILE A 321 25.31 9.05 2.72
CA ILE A 321 25.80 7.73 3.15
C ILE A 321 26.05 6.83 1.93
N PRO A 322 26.81 5.72 2.06
CA PRO A 322 27.05 4.81 0.95
C PRO A 322 25.75 4.25 0.35
N SER A 323 25.44 4.62 -0.88
CA SER A 323 24.24 4.25 -1.65
C SER A 323 24.31 4.92 -3.04
N ARG A 324 23.32 4.66 -3.90
CA ARG A 324 23.11 5.35 -5.16
C ARG A 324 22.24 6.59 -4.98
N TYR A 325 22.59 7.65 -5.69
CA TYR A 325 21.86 8.92 -5.70
C TYR A 325 21.61 9.38 -7.13
N PHE A 326 20.63 10.27 -7.29
CA PHE A 326 20.18 10.75 -8.59
C PHE A 326 20.06 12.27 -8.57
N ALA A 327 20.60 12.93 -9.60
CA ALA A 327 20.42 14.36 -9.81
C ALA A 327 19.56 14.55 -11.05
N GLN A 328 18.39 15.17 -10.89
CA GLN A 328 17.52 15.56 -11.99
C GLN A 328 17.74 17.04 -12.29
N ILE A 329 17.99 17.37 -13.55
CA ILE A 329 18.21 18.74 -14.01
C ILE A 329 17.13 19.11 -15.00
N ARG A 330 16.60 20.31 -14.88
CA ARG A 330 15.69 20.92 -15.86
C ARG A 330 16.04 22.38 -16.03
N HIS A 331 15.55 22.99 -17.10
CA HIS A 331 15.54 24.44 -17.15
C HIS A 331 14.57 25.03 -16.10
N TYR A 332 14.90 26.18 -15.54
CA TYR A 332 14.00 26.95 -14.66
C TYR A 332 12.64 27.24 -15.32
N ASN A 333 12.64 27.80 -16.53
CA ASN A 333 11.46 27.99 -17.36
C ASN A 333 11.07 26.70 -18.10
N LYS A 334 10.15 25.94 -17.51
CA LYS A 334 9.63 24.68 -18.10
C LYS A 334 8.89 24.85 -19.42
N ALA A 335 8.33 26.04 -19.70
CA ALA A 335 7.48 26.23 -20.87
C ALA A 335 8.30 26.45 -22.15
N ASN A 336 9.41 27.19 -22.06
CA ASN A 336 10.17 27.65 -23.22
C ASN A 336 11.70 27.53 -23.10
N GLY A 337 12.22 27.06 -21.96
CA GLY A 337 13.65 27.03 -21.69
C GLY A 337 14.37 25.82 -22.28
N SER A 338 15.54 26.04 -22.85
CA SER A 338 16.46 25.02 -23.36
C SER A 338 17.89 25.57 -23.32
N GLY A 339 18.91 24.71 -23.24
CA GLY A 339 20.29 25.17 -23.27
C GLY A 339 21.29 24.17 -22.72
N ALA A 340 22.56 24.42 -23.05
CA ALA A 340 23.69 23.59 -22.64
C ALA A 340 24.17 23.94 -21.22
N TYR A 341 24.63 22.93 -20.49
CA TYR A 341 25.22 23.07 -19.17
C TYR A 341 26.22 21.93 -18.92
N THR A 342 26.95 22.00 -17.81
CA THR A 342 27.75 20.90 -17.30
C THR A 342 27.33 20.56 -15.88
N ILE A 343 27.57 19.32 -15.46
CA ILE A 343 27.31 18.85 -14.09
C ILE A 343 28.49 18.03 -13.58
N LYS A 344 28.79 18.12 -12.29
CA LYS A 344 29.79 17.26 -11.62
C LYS A 344 29.43 16.99 -10.16
N VAL A 345 30.09 15.99 -9.59
CA VAL A 345 29.99 15.64 -8.17
C VAL A 345 31.38 15.64 -7.53
N SER A 346 31.54 16.30 -6.39
CA SER A 346 32.77 16.33 -5.61
C SER A 346 32.52 16.03 -4.12
N THR A 347 33.59 15.71 -3.39
CA THR A 347 33.61 15.57 -1.92
C THR A 347 34.31 16.75 -1.27
#